data_AF-A0A3M0XX37-F1
#
_entry.id   AF-A0A3M0XX37-F1
#
_cell.length_a   1.000
_cell.length_b   1.000
_cell.length_c   1.000
_cell.angle_alpha   90.00
_cell.angle_beta   90.00
_cell.angle_gamma   90.00
#
_symmetry.space_group_name_H-M   'P 1'
#
loop_
_entity.id
_entity.type
_entity.pdbx_description
1 polymer ?
#
loop_
_entity_poly.entity_id
_entity_poly.type
_entity_poly.pdbx_seq_one_letter_code
_entity_poly.pdbx_strand_id
1 'polypeptide(L)'
;MDKRKSIYVGPALTRLIETRGGGQSCGISVSGLINAVADRYMETVRRHLPRLAVGEWLLIFDAMNGVWSGDNSVLDVLSVPAEIEDAVKLNNLDSKWDVDGKTLVKKLHGLDWCQRLAVLDATERFWCRDDWPSDHRELVAAVVGEMAIEE
;
A
#
# COMPACT_ATOMS: atom_id res chain seq x y z
N MET A 1 -2.49 29.02 -1.02
CA MET A 1 -1.55 28.05 -0.41
C MET A 1 -0.45 27.77 -1.43
N ASP A 2 0.82 27.91 -1.05
CA ASP A 2 1.93 27.62 -1.96
C ASP A 2 1.96 26.12 -2.29
N LYS A 3 1.94 25.81 -3.60
CA LYS A 3 1.96 24.43 -4.13
C LYS A 3 3.38 23.91 -4.30
N ARG A 4 4.39 24.79 -4.26
CA ARG A 4 5.78 24.40 -4.45
C ARG A 4 6.30 23.76 -3.18
N LYS A 5 6.89 22.58 -3.32
CA LYS A 5 7.62 21.88 -2.26
C LYS A 5 9.04 21.62 -2.73
N SER A 6 10.00 21.84 -1.85
CA SER A 6 11.39 21.41 -2.05
C SER A 6 11.57 20.05 -1.41
N ILE A 7 12.22 19.12 -2.11
CA ILE A 7 12.46 17.76 -1.64
C ILE A 7 13.93 17.42 -1.79
N TYR A 8 14.41 16.50 -0.95
CA TYR A 8 15.71 15.86 -1.16
C TYR A 8 15.58 14.76 -2.23
N VAL A 9 16.48 14.75 -3.20
CA VAL A 9 16.48 13.75 -4.28
C VAL A 9 17.31 12.54 -3.84
N GLY A 10 16.61 11.50 -3.38
CA GLY A 10 17.23 10.22 -3.00
C GLY A 10 17.64 9.36 -4.21
N PRO A 11 18.38 8.26 -3.99
CA PRO A 11 18.95 7.44 -5.06
C PRO A 11 17.95 6.91 -6.08
N ALA A 12 16.74 6.51 -5.65
CA ALA A 12 15.70 6.03 -6.55
C ALA A 12 15.18 7.11 -7.51
N LEU A 13 14.99 8.33 -7.00
CA LEU A 13 14.54 9.47 -7.80
C LEU A 13 15.66 9.97 -8.74
N THR A 14 16.92 9.96 -8.29
CA THR A 14 18.09 10.22 -9.15
C THR A 14 18.10 9.28 -10.35
N ARG A 15 18.02 7.96 -10.10
CA ARG A 15 17.98 6.96 -11.17
C ARG A 15 16.82 7.18 -12.14
N LEU A 16 15.64 7.52 -11.62
CA LEU A 16 14.45 7.81 -12.44
C LEU A 16 14.68 9.03 -13.36
N ILE A 17 15.23 10.12 -12.82
CA ILE A 17 15.49 11.36 -13.57
C ILE A 17 16.52 11.10 -14.67
N GLU A 18 17.62 10.43 -14.34
CA GLU A 18 18.70 10.10 -15.27
C GLU A 18 18.20 9.19 -16.40
N THR A 19 17.50 8.11 -16.05
CA THR A 19 17.00 7.12 -17.02
C THR A 19 16.01 7.74 -18.02
N ARG A 20 15.24 8.74 -17.58
CA ARG A 20 14.21 9.39 -18.42
C ARG A 20 14.65 10.75 -18.97
N GLY A 21 15.91 11.15 -18.77
CA GLY A 21 16.48 12.38 -19.32
C GLY A 21 15.83 13.67 -18.82
N GLY A 22 15.35 13.67 -17.56
CA GLY A 22 14.63 14.79 -16.96
C GLY A 22 15.47 16.07 -17.03
N GLY A 23 15.02 17.04 -17.83
CA GLY A 23 15.64 18.35 -17.95
C GLY A 23 16.29 18.69 -19.31
N GLN A 24 16.59 17.73 -20.20
CA GLN A 24 17.24 18.07 -21.48
C GLN A 24 16.77 17.28 -22.71
N SER A 25 16.44 15.98 -22.59
CA SER A 25 16.32 15.12 -23.80
C SER A 25 14.89 14.79 -24.21
N CYS A 26 13.92 14.87 -23.28
CA CYS A 26 12.55 14.37 -23.47
C CYS A 26 11.46 15.46 -23.43
N GLY A 27 11.85 16.73 -23.30
CA GLY A 27 10.91 17.86 -23.22
C GLY A 27 10.05 17.90 -21.95
N ILE A 28 10.25 16.99 -21.00
CA ILE A 28 9.52 16.92 -19.74
C ILE A 28 10.41 17.48 -18.61
N SER A 29 9.86 18.40 -17.82
CA SER A 29 10.52 18.92 -16.62
C SER A 29 10.59 17.85 -15.52
N VAL A 30 11.55 17.97 -14.60
CA VAL A 30 11.67 17.04 -13.45
C VAL A 30 10.35 16.97 -12.65
N SER A 31 9.70 18.12 -12.42
CA SER A 31 8.39 18.15 -11.75
C SER A 31 7.32 17.44 -12.56
N GLY A 32 7.29 17.60 -13.89
CA GLY A 32 6.36 16.88 -14.76
C GLY A 32 6.57 15.37 -14.72
N LEU A 33 7.83 14.93 -14.69
CA LEU A 33 8.19 13.53 -14.55
C LEU A 33 7.72 12.94 -13.21
N ILE A 34 7.96 13.64 -12.10
CA ILE A 34 7.55 13.19 -10.76
C ILE A 34 6.03 13.03 -10.69
N ASN A 35 5.26 14.03 -11.16
CA ASN A 35 3.80 13.96 -11.18
C ASN A 35 3.30 12.78 -12.05
N ALA A 36 3.91 12.56 -13.22
CA ALA A 36 3.52 11.45 -14.09
C ALA A 36 3.86 10.06 -13.53
N VAL A 37 4.89 9.95 -12.69
CA VAL A 37 5.21 8.69 -11.99
C VAL A 37 4.26 8.48 -10.82
N ALA A 38 3.99 9.52 -10.03
CA ALA A 38 3.02 9.46 -8.93
C ALA A 38 1.63 9.04 -9.44
N ASP A 39 1.13 9.67 -10.52
CA ASP A 39 -0.15 9.32 -11.14
C ASP A 39 -0.23 7.83 -11.56
N ARG A 40 0.81 7.35 -12.25
CA ARG A 40 0.89 5.92 -12.66
C ARG A 40 0.96 4.97 -11.47
N TYR A 41 1.69 5.35 -10.42
CA TYR A 41 1.76 4.58 -9.18
C TYR A 41 0.38 4.47 -8.53
N MET A 42 -0.32 5.60 -8.36
CA MET A 42 -1.67 5.63 -7.81
C MET A 42 -2.65 4.77 -8.62
N GLU A 43 -2.59 4.85 -9.96
CA GLU A 43 -3.42 4.01 -10.83
C GLU A 43 -3.04 2.52 -10.76
N THR A 44 -1.75 2.21 -10.56
CA THR A 44 -1.29 0.83 -10.38
C THR A 44 -1.87 0.25 -9.11
N VAL A 45 -1.72 0.95 -7.98
CA VAL A 45 -2.29 0.57 -6.68
C VAL A 45 -3.80 0.39 -6.79
N ARG A 46 -4.51 1.41 -7.29
CA ARG A 46 -5.99 1.39 -7.39
C ARG A 46 -6.51 0.21 -8.20
N ARG A 47 -5.82 -0.19 -9.27
CA ARG A 47 -6.24 -1.29 -10.16
C ARG A 47 -5.89 -2.68 -9.66
N HIS A 48 -4.90 -2.80 -8.78
CA HIS A 48 -4.39 -4.08 -8.29
C HIS A 48 -4.73 -4.35 -6.83
N LEU A 49 -5.49 -3.48 -6.16
CA LEU A 49 -6.06 -3.82 -4.86
C LEU A 49 -6.86 -5.12 -4.97
N PRO A 50 -6.55 -6.14 -4.15
CA PRO A 50 -7.37 -7.34 -4.10
C PRO A 50 -8.75 -7.00 -3.52
N ARG A 51 -9.75 -7.79 -3.87
CA ARG A 51 -11.04 -7.75 -3.18
C ARG A 51 -10.94 -8.65 -1.96
N LEU A 52 -11.19 -8.10 -0.79
CA LEU A 52 -11.15 -8.81 0.50
C LEU A 52 -12.37 -8.39 1.34
N ALA A 53 -12.76 -9.25 2.27
CA ALA A 53 -13.80 -8.93 3.25
C ALA A 53 -13.34 -7.81 4.21
N VAL A 54 -14.29 -7.12 4.84
CA VAL A 54 -13.99 -6.04 5.80
C VAL A 54 -13.09 -6.53 6.93
N GLY A 55 -13.39 -7.70 7.52
CA GLY A 55 -12.56 -8.30 8.57
C GLY A 55 -11.14 -8.64 8.10
N GLU A 56 -10.98 -9.10 6.86
CA GLU A 56 -9.66 -9.39 6.27
C GLU A 56 -8.82 -8.10 6.17
N TRP A 57 -9.42 -6.99 5.72
CA TRP A 57 -8.71 -5.70 5.67
C TRP A 57 -8.33 -5.18 7.06
N LEU A 58 -9.21 -5.26 8.05
CA LEU A 58 -8.92 -4.84 9.42
C LEU A 58 -7.79 -5.67 10.04
N LEU A 59 -7.81 -6.99 9.80
CA LEU A 59 -6.73 -7.89 10.22
C LEU A 59 -5.40 -7.48 9.60
N ILE A 60 -5.38 -7.18 8.29
CA ILE A 60 -4.20 -6.72 7.59
C ILE A 60 -3.67 -5.41 8.19
N PHE A 61 -4.54 -4.42 8.44
CA PHE A 61 -4.13 -3.15 9.01
C PHE A 61 -3.55 -3.31 10.42
N ASP A 62 -4.15 -4.16 11.25
CA ASP A 62 -3.71 -4.47 12.61
C ASP A 62 -2.39 -5.24 12.61
N ALA A 63 -2.24 -6.25 11.74
CA ALA A 63 -1.01 -7.03 11.58
C ALA A 63 0.18 -6.15 11.16
N MET A 64 -0.07 -5.13 10.34
CA MET A 64 0.96 -4.22 9.82
C MET A 64 1.24 -3.04 10.79
N ASN A 65 0.66 -3.04 11.99
CA ASN A 65 0.98 -2.03 13.00
C ASN A 65 2.46 -2.10 13.41
N GLY A 66 3.17 -0.99 13.28
CA GLY A 66 4.57 -0.90 13.69
C GLY A 66 5.56 -1.54 12.70
N VAL A 67 5.11 -2.02 11.54
CA VAL A 67 5.99 -2.45 10.46
C VAL A 67 6.65 -1.22 9.85
N TRP A 68 7.98 -1.20 9.82
CA TRP A 68 8.75 -0.12 9.22
C TRP A 68 8.87 -0.33 7.71
N SER A 69 7.98 0.28 6.93
CA SER A 69 8.12 0.35 5.47
C SER A 69 8.77 1.68 5.08
N GLY A 70 9.86 1.64 4.32
CA GLY A 70 10.56 2.88 3.92
C GLY A 70 12.03 2.70 3.56
N ASP A 71 12.64 1.60 4.00
CA ASP A 71 14.07 1.37 3.82
C ASP A 71 14.36 0.54 2.57
N ASN A 72 13.43 -0.35 2.17
CA ASN A 72 13.60 -1.20 1.00
C ASN A 72 12.26 -1.67 0.41
N SER A 73 11.82 -1.00 -0.66
CA SER A 73 10.56 -1.31 -1.34
C SER A 73 10.41 -2.77 -1.77
N VAL A 74 11.50 -3.53 -1.97
CA VAL A 74 11.40 -4.93 -2.34
C VAL A 74 11.13 -5.82 -1.14
N LEU A 75 11.85 -5.62 -0.05
CA LEU A 75 11.63 -6.39 1.16
C LEU A 75 10.25 -6.07 1.75
N ASP A 76 9.89 -4.80 1.78
CA ASP A 76 8.62 -4.32 2.36
C ASP A 76 7.40 -4.94 1.63
N VAL A 77 7.46 -5.07 0.29
CA VAL A 77 6.37 -5.70 -0.49
C VAL A 77 6.34 -7.22 -0.34
N LEU A 78 7.51 -7.86 -0.25
CA LEU A 78 7.60 -9.31 -0.14
C LEU A 78 7.27 -9.82 1.27
N SER A 79 7.46 -9.01 2.30
CA SER A 79 7.20 -9.37 3.70
C SER A 79 5.71 -9.36 4.05
N VAL A 80 4.86 -8.62 3.33
CA VAL A 80 3.42 -8.48 3.63
C VAL A 80 2.75 -9.82 4.00
N PRO A 81 2.80 -10.90 3.19
CA PRO A 81 2.15 -12.15 3.56
C PRO A 81 2.72 -12.81 4.81
N ALA A 82 4.03 -12.66 5.04
CA ALA A 82 4.72 -13.24 6.20
C ALA A 82 4.33 -12.53 7.50
N GLU A 83 4.27 -11.20 7.51
CA GLU A 83 3.84 -10.41 8.67
C GLU A 83 2.41 -10.77 9.09
N ILE A 84 1.51 -10.91 8.11
CA ILE A 84 0.11 -11.26 8.35
C ILE A 84 -0.02 -12.71 8.83
N GLU A 85 0.75 -13.63 8.24
CA GLU A 85 0.79 -15.03 8.67
C GLU A 85 1.30 -15.17 10.12
N ASP A 86 2.32 -14.42 10.50
CA ASP A 86 2.85 -14.39 11.86
C ASP A 86 1.84 -13.76 12.82
N ALA A 87 1.16 -12.68 12.44
CA ALA A 87 0.14 -12.07 13.27
C ALA A 87 -1.07 -13.02 13.52
N VAL A 88 -1.45 -13.81 12.52
CA VAL A 88 -2.46 -14.87 12.70
C VAL A 88 -1.95 -15.93 13.69
N LYS A 89 -0.73 -16.46 13.49
CA LYS A 89 -0.20 -17.56 14.30
C LYS A 89 0.13 -17.19 15.73
N LEU A 90 0.69 -16.00 15.94
CA LEU A 90 1.28 -15.56 17.21
C LEU A 90 0.30 -14.73 18.03
N ASN A 91 -0.56 -13.94 17.37
CA ASN A 91 -1.44 -12.98 18.02
C ASN A 91 -2.94 -13.34 17.90
N ASN A 92 -3.31 -14.41 17.19
CA ASN A 92 -4.69 -14.83 16.94
C ASN A 92 -5.57 -13.70 16.36
N LEU A 93 -5.01 -12.88 15.45
CA LEU A 93 -5.77 -11.78 14.86
C LEU A 93 -6.93 -12.26 13.99
N ASP A 94 -6.86 -13.47 13.46
CA ASP A 94 -7.97 -14.15 12.77
C ASP A 94 -9.20 -14.27 13.67
N SER A 95 -9.00 -14.65 14.94
CA SER A 95 -10.07 -14.73 15.93
C SER A 95 -10.60 -13.36 16.34
N LYS A 96 -9.72 -12.34 16.44
CA LYS A 96 -10.11 -10.96 16.78
C LYS A 96 -11.05 -10.35 15.75
N TRP A 97 -10.80 -10.63 14.47
CA TRP A 97 -11.51 -10.01 13.34
C TRP A 97 -12.52 -10.94 12.66
N ASP A 98 -12.76 -12.12 13.22
CA ASP A 98 -13.68 -13.15 12.69
C ASP A 98 -13.36 -13.53 11.22
N VAL A 99 -12.08 -13.86 10.98
CA VAL A 99 -11.54 -14.19 9.65
C VAL A 99 -11.05 -15.63 9.62
N ASP A 100 -11.25 -16.34 8.51
CA ASP A 100 -10.50 -17.57 8.24
C ASP A 100 -9.05 -17.23 7.89
N GLY A 101 -8.19 -17.19 8.90
CA GLY A 101 -6.78 -16.82 8.76
C GLY A 101 -6.02 -17.70 7.77
N LYS A 102 -6.34 -18.99 7.65
CA LYS A 102 -5.66 -19.90 6.71
C LYS A 102 -6.02 -19.56 5.27
N THR A 103 -7.31 -19.28 5.02
CA THR A 103 -7.78 -18.88 3.70
C THR A 103 -7.21 -17.52 3.31
N LEU A 104 -7.17 -16.55 4.22
CA LEU A 104 -6.57 -15.23 3.97
C LEU A 104 -5.08 -15.35 3.64
N VAL A 105 -4.30 -16.05 4.46
CA VAL A 105 -2.85 -16.24 4.22
C VAL A 105 -2.61 -16.89 2.85
N LYS A 106 -3.42 -17.88 2.47
CA LYS A 106 -3.33 -18.49 1.14
C LYS A 106 -3.64 -17.50 0.02
N LYS A 107 -4.66 -16.64 0.16
CA LYS A 107 -4.96 -15.56 -0.80
C LYS A 107 -3.74 -14.64 -0.95
N LEU A 108 -3.16 -14.19 0.17
CA LEU A 108 -2.04 -13.24 0.21
C LEU A 108 -0.76 -13.78 -0.42
N HIS A 109 -0.42 -15.05 -0.18
CA HIS A 109 0.70 -15.70 -0.85
C HIS A 109 0.48 -15.85 -2.36
N GLY A 110 -0.77 -15.97 -2.80
CA GLY A 110 -1.16 -16.02 -4.20
C GLY A 110 -1.12 -14.68 -4.94
N LEU A 111 -0.97 -13.56 -4.23
CA LEU A 111 -0.93 -12.23 -4.83
C LEU A 111 0.37 -12.04 -5.63
N ASP A 112 0.24 -11.40 -6.80
CA ASP A 112 1.37 -10.92 -7.56
C ASP A 112 2.03 -9.70 -6.88
N TRP A 113 3.14 -9.24 -7.47
CA TRP A 113 3.88 -8.10 -6.96
C TRP A 113 3.04 -6.83 -6.81
N CYS A 114 2.28 -6.47 -7.85
CA CYS A 114 1.50 -5.23 -7.88
C CYS A 114 0.36 -5.28 -6.85
N GLN A 115 -0.24 -6.46 -6.67
CA GLN A 115 -1.28 -6.68 -5.67
C GLN A 115 -0.72 -6.56 -4.25
N ARG A 116 0.46 -7.15 -3.96
CA ARG A 116 1.13 -6.99 -2.65
C ARG A 116 1.51 -5.54 -2.38
N LEU A 117 2.04 -4.84 -3.39
CA LEU A 117 2.35 -3.42 -3.31
C LEU A 117 1.10 -2.59 -3.01
N ALA A 118 -0.05 -2.94 -3.59
CA ALA A 118 -1.31 -2.26 -3.34
C ALA A 118 -1.82 -2.48 -1.90
N VAL A 119 -1.62 -3.68 -1.34
CA VAL A 119 -1.92 -3.97 0.07
C VAL A 119 -1.01 -3.16 1.01
N LEU A 120 0.30 -3.12 0.73
CA LEU A 120 1.25 -2.30 1.49
C LEU A 120 0.85 -0.82 1.48
N ASP A 121 0.59 -0.26 0.30
CA ASP A 121 0.15 1.15 0.17
C ASP A 121 -1.15 1.41 0.94
N ALA A 122 -2.12 0.49 0.93
CA ALA A 122 -3.33 0.62 1.73
C ALA A 122 -3.03 0.67 3.24
N THR A 123 -2.12 -0.17 3.72
CA THR A 123 -1.72 -0.18 5.13
C THR A 123 -0.99 1.10 5.53
N GLU A 124 -0.13 1.64 4.66
CA GLU A 124 0.55 2.92 4.89
C GLU A 124 -0.44 4.07 4.94
N ARG A 125 -1.42 4.11 4.02
CA ARG A 125 -2.47 5.12 4.03
C ARG A 125 -3.30 5.06 5.30
N PHE A 126 -3.66 3.86 5.76
CA PHE A 126 -4.37 3.66 7.02
C PHE A 126 -3.59 4.25 8.20
N TRP A 127 -2.30 3.93 8.34
CA TRP A 127 -1.48 4.39 9.47
C TRP A 127 -0.96 5.83 9.35
N CYS A 128 -1.00 6.46 8.18
CA CYS A 128 -0.65 7.88 8.00
C CYS A 128 -1.72 8.86 8.49
N ARG A 129 -2.88 8.36 8.94
CA ARG A 129 -4.05 9.16 9.31
C ARG A 129 -4.74 8.59 10.54
N ASP A 130 -5.19 9.49 11.41
CA ASP A 130 -5.92 9.14 12.64
C ASP A 130 -7.40 9.55 12.59
N ASP A 131 -7.86 10.12 11.47
CA ASP A 131 -9.19 10.73 11.31
C ASP A 131 -10.20 9.82 10.60
N TRP A 132 -10.08 8.50 10.80
CA TRP A 132 -10.97 7.52 10.18
C TRP A 132 -12.36 7.49 10.82
N PRO A 133 -13.41 7.13 10.04
CA PRO A 133 -14.71 6.78 10.60
C PRO A 133 -14.60 5.69 11.66
N SER A 134 -15.49 5.71 12.66
CA SER A 134 -15.53 4.65 13.68
C SER A 134 -16.17 3.36 13.18
N ASP A 135 -17.03 3.44 12.16
CA ASP A 135 -17.60 2.26 11.53
C ASP A 135 -16.54 1.55 10.69
N HIS A 136 -16.40 0.25 10.89
CA HIS A 136 -15.37 -0.55 10.25
C HIS A 136 -15.51 -0.61 8.73
N ARG A 137 -16.73 -0.70 8.20
CA ARG A 137 -16.95 -0.78 6.76
C ARG A 137 -16.66 0.57 6.11
N GLU A 138 -17.14 1.66 6.71
CA GLU A 138 -16.85 3.02 6.24
C GLU A 138 -15.35 3.33 6.29
N LEU A 139 -14.67 2.90 7.36
CA LEU A 139 -13.22 3.01 7.50
C LEU A 139 -12.48 2.26 6.38
N VAL A 140 -12.80 0.98 6.17
CA VAL A 140 -12.17 0.19 5.10
C VAL A 140 -12.47 0.80 3.74
N ALA A 141 -13.71 1.22 3.48
CA ALA A 141 -14.07 1.88 2.23
C ALA A 141 -13.32 3.21 2.00
N ALA A 142 -13.08 3.98 3.06
CA ALA A 142 -12.31 5.22 2.99
C ALA A 142 -10.83 4.97 2.67
N VAL A 143 -10.27 3.83 3.10
CA VAL A 143 -8.89 3.44 2.83
C VAL A 143 -8.76 2.80 1.45
N VAL A 144 -9.48 1.72 1.15
CA VAL A 144 -9.24 0.91 -0.07
C VAL A 144 -10.22 1.19 -1.20
N GLY A 145 -11.30 1.93 -0.93
CA GLY A 145 -12.40 2.14 -1.87
C GLY A 145 -13.36 0.95 -1.92
N GLU A 146 -14.64 1.24 -2.18
CA GLU A 146 -15.74 0.24 -2.21
C GLU A 146 -15.49 -0.94 -3.16
N MET A 147 -14.80 -0.71 -4.28
CA MET A 147 -14.51 -1.77 -5.26
C MET A 147 -13.55 -2.84 -4.75
N ALA A 148 -12.78 -2.56 -3.69
CA ALA A 148 -11.84 -3.48 -3.07
C ALA A 148 -12.46 -4.28 -1.89
N ILE A 149 -13.77 -4.15 -1.68
CA ILE A 149 -14.51 -4.84 -0.62
C ILE A 149 -15.35 -5.97 -1.24
N GLU A 150 -15.30 -7.16 -0.64
CA GLU A 150 -16.24 -8.26 -0.94
C GLU A 150 -17.64 -7.92 -0.41
N GLU A 151 -18.70 -8.39 -1.09
CA GLU A 151 -20.08 -8.13 -0.67
C GLU A 151 -20.44 -8.81 0.66
#